data_AF-A0A6M0SDX0-F1
#
_entry.id   AF-A0A6M0SDX0-F1
#
_cell.length_a   1.000
_cell.length_b   1.000
_cell.length_c   1.000
_cell.angle_alpha   90.00
_cell.angle_beta   90.00
_cell.angle_gamma   90.00
#
_symmetry.space_group_name_H-M   'P 1'
#
loop_
_entity.id
_entity.type
_entity.pdbx_description
1 polymer ?
#
loop_
_entity_poly.entity_id
_entity_poly.type
_entity_poly.pdbx_seq_one_letter_code
_entity_poly.pdbx_strand_id
1 'polypeptide(L)'
;MAERMGASHEIGEALLRRQRWLFRWWHRVRDGTLSREQFICQVAHLRHGFKTTLDEAAALPIASDEQSPLAKTVRTCRRLLTVEPALWTFVSTIGVEPANNSAERALRAAVIWRKASFGAQSQRGSQFVVRVMTVTTSLKAQGRNILDFLALACLAARTGKEPPSLLPQQQY
;
A
#
# COMPACT_ATOMS: atom_id res chain seq x y z
N MET A 1 -17.90 -11.76 2.02
CA MET A 1 -17.88 -10.66 2.99
C MET A 1 -18.60 -11.15 4.22
N ALA A 2 -17.90 -11.29 5.34
CA ALA A 2 -18.43 -11.93 6.54
C ALA A 2 -19.38 -10.98 7.28
N GLU A 3 -20.68 -11.24 7.21
CA GLU A 3 -21.68 -10.63 8.10
C GLU A 3 -21.39 -11.09 9.53
N ARG A 4 -20.64 -10.27 10.26
CA ARG A 4 -20.52 -10.38 11.72
C ARG A 4 -21.71 -9.61 12.28
N MET A 5 -22.66 -10.28 12.92
CA MET A 5 -23.82 -9.67 13.61
C MET A 5 -23.40 -9.07 14.97
N GLY A 6 -24.15 -8.10 15.49
CA GLY A 6 -23.94 -7.49 16.81
C GLY A 6 -22.89 -6.37 16.86
N ALA A 7 -22.29 -6.11 18.03
CA ALA A 7 -21.35 -4.99 18.26
C ALA A 7 -20.16 -4.93 17.26
N SER A 8 -19.71 -6.07 16.74
CA SER A 8 -18.70 -6.12 15.67
C SER A 8 -19.17 -5.48 14.36
N HIS A 9 -20.45 -5.63 14.03
CA HIS A 9 -21.07 -5.02 12.86
C HIS A 9 -21.01 -3.50 12.97
N GLU A 10 -21.49 -2.98 14.10
CA GLU A 10 -21.62 -1.54 14.34
C GLU A 10 -20.25 -0.84 14.31
N ILE A 11 -19.23 -1.43 14.94
CA ILE A 11 -17.86 -0.94 14.88
C ILE A 11 -17.36 -0.93 13.43
N GLY A 12 -17.55 -2.05 12.72
CA GLY A 12 -17.13 -2.17 11.32
C GLY A 12 -17.83 -1.16 10.40
N GLU A 13 -19.14 -0.99 10.55
CA GLU A 13 -19.95 -0.08 9.76
C GLU A 13 -19.55 1.38 10.02
N ALA A 14 -19.33 1.75 11.28
CA ALA A 14 -18.88 3.09 11.68
C ALA A 14 -17.53 3.45 11.07
N LEU A 15 -16.59 2.51 11.02
CA LEU A 15 -15.28 2.69 10.39
C LEU A 15 -15.40 2.75 8.85
N LEU A 16 -16.20 1.87 8.24
CA LEU A 16 -16.44 1.86 6.79
C LEU A 16 -17.14 3.13 6.30
N ARG A 17 -18.08 3.68 7.08
CA ARG A 17 -18.71 4.97 6.77
C ARG A 17 -17.68 6.08 6.67
N ARG A 18 -16.74 6.17 7.62
CA ARG A 18 -15.64 7.15 7.59
C ARG A 18 -14.72 6.91 6.39
N GLN A 19 -14.36 5.65 6.12
CA GLN A 19 -13.54 5.30 4.96
C GLN A 19 -14.19 5.72 3.62
N ARG A 20 -15.52 5.57 3.48
CA ARG A 20 -16.24 6.05 2.29
C ARG A 20 -16.15 7.57 2.11
N TRP A 21 -16.29 8.35 3.19
CA TRP A 21 -16.11 9.81 3.14
C TRP A 21 -14.69 10.21 2.76
N LEU A 22 -13.70 9.56 3.39
CA LEU A 22 -12.29 9.78 3.09
C LEU A 22 -11.99 9.58 1.60
N PHE A 23 -12.46 8.47 1.03
CA PHE A 23 -12.22 8.18 -0.39
C PHE A 23 -12.96 9.13 -1.32
N ARG A 24 -14.19 9.54 -0.97
CA ARG A 24 -14.90 10.58 -1.72
C ARG A 24 -14.11 11.89 -1.76
N TRP A 25 -13.57 12.35 -0.63
CA TRP A 25 -12.75 13.55 -0.59
C TRP A 25 -11.42 13.38 -1.34
N TRP A 26 -10.77 12.22 -1.20
CA TRP A 26 -9.57 11.90 -1.96
C TRP A 26 -9.80 11.98 -3.48
N HIS A 27 -10.89 11.39 -3.99
CA HIS A 27 -11.21 11.47 -5.41
C HIS A 27 -11.41 12.92 -5.86
N ARG A 28 -12.03 13.77 -5.03
CA ARG A 28 -12.16 15.20 -5.32
C ARG A 28 -10.81 15.92 -5.39
N VAL A 29 -9.87 15.61 -4.50
CA VAL A 29 -8.50 16.14 -4.55
C VAL A 29 -7.79 15.69 -5.83
N ARG A 30 -7.88 14.39 -6.15
CA ARG A 30 -7.29 13.82 -7.37
C ARG A 30 -7.84 14.49 -8.63
N ASP A 31 -9.15 14.76 -8.65
CA ASP A 31 -9.84 15.37 -9.79
C ASP A 31 -9.72 16.92 -9.78
N GLY A 32 -9.00 17.51 -8.82
CA GLY A 32 -8.77 18.96 -8.73
C GLY A 32 -9.96 19.79 -8.21
N THR A 33 -11.02 19.15 -7.71
CA THR A 33 -12.27 19.79 -7.25
C THR A 33 -12.32 20.09 -5.74
N LEU A 34 -11.22 19.78 -5.03
CA LEU A 34 -11.02 20.09 -3.61
C LEU A 34 -9.54 20.40 -3.39
N SER A 35 -9.24 21.50 -2.69
CA SER A 35 -7.84 21.85 -2.40
C SER A 35 -7.23 20.84 -1.42
N ARG A 36 -5.90 20.66 -1.50
CA ARG A 36 -5.19 19.74 -0.61
C ARG A 36 -5.24 20.20 0.84
N GLU A 37 -5.18 21.51 1.07
CA GLU A 37 -5.26 22.14 2.39
C GLU A 37 -6.63 21.87 3.02
N GLN A 38 -7.71 22.08 2.24
CA GLN A 38 -9.06 21.77 2.68
C GLN A 38 -9.23 20.27 3.01
N PHE A 39 -8.63 19.40 2.19
CA PHE A 39 -8.63 17.97 2.44
C PHE A 39 -7.90 17.59 3.74
N ILE A 40 -6.71 18.15 3.99
CA ILE A 40 -5.95 17.92 5.22
C ILE A 40 -6.79 18.32 6.45
N CYS A 41 -7.42 19.50 6.43
CA CYS A 41 -8.28 19.96 7.51
C CYS A 41 -9.49 19.02 7.75
N GLN A 42 -10.17 18.59 6.69
CA GLN A 42 -11.31 17.67 6.80
C GLN A 42 -10.90 16.29 7.33
N VAL A 43 -9.75 15.79 6.87
CA VAL A 43 -9.22 14.50 7.31
C VAL A 43 -8.77 14.54 8.77
N ALA A 44 -8.31 15.67 9.30
CA ALA A 44 -7.92 15.76 10.71
C ALA A 44 -9.08 15.39 11.66
N HIS A 45 -10.28 15.93 11.42
CA HIS A 45 -11.48 15.57 12.20
C HIS A 45 -11.90 14.12 12.00
N LEU A 46 -11.85 13.63 10.76
CA LEU A 46 -12.18 12.24 10.44
C LEU A 46 -11.22 11.26 11.13
N ARG A 47 -9.92 11.55 11.10
CA ARG A 47 -8.86 10.77 11.74
C ARG A 47 -9.07 10.70 13.25
N HIS A 48 -9.39 11.81 13.89
CA HIS A 48 -9.69 11.83 15.31
C HIS A 48 -10.86 10.89 15.63
N GLY A 49 -12.00 11.04 14.96
CA GLY A 49 -13.16 10.18 15.20
C GLY A 49 -12.93 8.71 14.81
N PHE A 50 -12.09 8.44 13.81
CA PHE A 50 -11.69 7.08 13.44
C PHE A 50 -10.84 6.43 14.54
N LYS A 51 -9.86 7.18 15.07
CA LYS A 51 -9.00 6.73 16.16
C LYS A 51 -9.80 6.48 17.44
N THR A 52 -10.72 7.36 17.81
CA THR A 52 -11.60 7.16 18.97
C THR A 52 -12.38 5.85 18.87
N THR A 53 -13.01 5.58 17.72
CA THR A 53 -13.73 4.30 17.50
C THR A 53 -12.79 3.08 17.58
N LEU A 54 -11.54 3.21 17.11
CA LEU A 54 -10.55 2.13 17.25
C LEU A 54 -10.13 1.92 18.70
N ASP A 55 -9.90 2.99 19.46
CA ASP A 55 -9.50 2.94 20.87
C ASP A 55 -10.62 2.31 21.73
N GLU A 56 -11.87 2.75 21.53
CA GLU A 56 -13.06 2.18 22.19
C GLU A 56 -13.20 0.67 21.90
N ALA A 57 -13.08 0.28 20.62
CA ALA A 57 -13.12 -1.13 20.24
C ALA A 57 -11.94 -1.92 20.80
N ALA A 58 -10.74 -1.33 20.85
CA ALA A 58 -9.54 -2.00 21.36
C ALA A 58 -9.58 -2.23 22.87
N ALA A 59 -10.30 -1.37 23.61
CA ALA A 59 -10.48 -1.43 25.06
C ALA A 59 -11.50 -2.50 25.50
N LEU A 60 -12.30 -3.05 24.59
CA LEU A 60 -13.24 -4.11 24.93
C LEU A 60 -12.52 -5.34 25.51
N PRO A 61 -13.02 -5.91 26.63
CA PRO A 61 -12.41 -7.07 27.25
C PRO A 61 -12.61 -8.30 26.35
N ILE A 62 -11.53 -9.03 26.10
CA ILE A 62 -11.54 -10.28 25.35
C ILE A 62 -10.61 -11.27 26.04
N ALA A 63 -10.97 -12.55 26.06
CA ALA A 63 -10.02 -13.59 26.49
C ALA A 63 -8.96 -13.84 25.40
N SER A 64 -7.77 -14.27 25.79
CA SER A 64 -6.61 -14.42 24.89
C SER A 64 -6.82 -15.48 23.81
N ASP A 65 -7.53 -16.56 24.15
CA ASP A 65 -7.89 -17.69 23.31
C ASP A 65 -9.27 -17.55 22.63
N GLU A 66 -10.04 -16.50 22.96
CA GLU A 66 -11.38 -16.28 22.45
C GLU A 66 -11.43 -16.11 20.92
N GLN A 67 -12.23 -16.95 20.25
CA GLN A 67 -12.37 -16.94 18.79
C GLN A 67 -13.64 -16.24 18.29
N SER A 68 -14.33 -15.51 19.17
CA SER A 68 -15.56 -14.81 18.83
C SER A 68 -15.34 -13.77 17.71
N PRO A 69 -16.39 -13.45 16.93
CA PRO A 69 -16.33 -12.37 15.95
C PRO A 69 -15.86 -11.04 16.58
N LEU A 70 -16.28 -10.77 17.82
CA LEU A 70 -15.86 -9.60 18.58
C LEU A 70 -14.37 -9.63 18.91
N ALA A 71 -13.86 -10.73 19.45
CA ALA A 71 -12.44 -10.87 19.74
C ALA A 71 -11.57 -10.68 18.49
N LYS A 72 -12.02 -11.16 17.33
CA LYS A 72 -11.35 -10.91 16.04
C LYS A 72 -11.36 -9.42 15.68
N THR A 73 -12.50 -8.74 15.82
CA THR A 73 -12.63 -7.30 15.55
C THR A 73 -11.72 -6.48 16.47
N VAL A 74 -11.73 -6.74 17.78
CA VAL A 74 -10.87 -6.08 18.78
C VAL A 74 -9.39 -6.24 18.43
N ARG A 75 -8.95 -7.47 18.10
CA ARG A 75 -7.56 -7.73 17.66
C ARG A 75 -7.22 -6.96 16.38
N THR A 76 -8.14 -6.86 15.42
CA THR A 76 -7.93 -6.04 14.22
C THR A 76 -7.80 -4.56 14.57
N CYS A 77 -8.65 -4.01 15.44
CA CYS A 77 -8.55 -2.62 15.89
C CYS A 77 -7.20 -2.34 16.57
N ARG A 78 -6.74 -3.23 17.44
CA ARG A 78 -5.41 -3.15 18.07
C ARG A 78 -4.28 -3.10 17.02
N ARG A 79 -4.33 -3.97 15.99
CA ARG A 79 -3.35 -3.96 14.89
C ARG A 79 -3.42 -2.70 14.03
N LEU A 80 -4.61 -2.15 13.80
CA LEU A 80 -4.75 -0.90 13.06
C LEU A 80 -4.16 0.28 13.85
N LEU A 81 -4.33 0.30 15.18
CA LEU A 81 -3.74 1.32 16.04
C LEU A 81 -2.20 1.33 15.96
N THR A 82 -1.54 0.17 15.83
CA THR A 82 -0.07 0.12 15.71
C THR A 82 0.46 0.75 14.43
N VAL A 83 -0.36 0.80 13.37
CA VAL A 83 0.00 1.38 12.07
C VAL A 83 -0.76 2.68 11.76
N GLU A 84 -1.48 3.23 12.75
CA GLU A 84 -2.40 4.34 12.56
C GLU A 84 -1.75 5.55 11.86
N PRO A 85 -0.52 6.00 12.21
CA PRO A 85 0.11 7.10 11.50
C PRO A 85 0.33 6.82 10.01
N ALA A 86 0.67 5.58 9.66
CA ALA A 86 0.95 5.19 8.28
C ALA A 86 -0.31 5.15 7.40
N LEU A 87 -1.50 4.96 8.00
CA LEU A 87 -2.78 5.00 7.27
C LEU A 87 -3.07 6.37 6.64
N TRP A 88 -2.44 7.43 7.15
CA TRP A 88 -2.70 8.82 6.74
C TRP A 88 -1.58 9.45 5.91
N THR A 89 -0.50 8.72 5.59
CA THR A 89 0.64 9.26 4.84
C THR A 89 0.23 9.88 3.50
N PHE A 90 -0.76 9.27 2.83
CA PHE A 90 -1.28 9.76 1.55
C PHE A 90 -1.97 11.14 1.63
N VAL A 91 -2.31 11.60 2.84
CA VAL A 91 -3.01 12.86 3.07
C VAL A 91 -2.05 14.04 2.92
N SER A 92 -0.83 13.91 3.44
CA SER A 92 0.20 14.96 3.38
C SER A 92 1.20 14.76 2.24
N THR A 93 1.41 13.52 1.77
CA THR A 93 2.42 13.23 0.75
C THR A 93 1.80 13.20 -0.65
N ILE A 94 2.28 14.06 -1.54
CA ILE A 94 1.86 14.11 -2.95
C ILE A 94 2.32 12.83 -3.67
N GLY A 95 1.47 12.30 -4.56
CA GLY A 95 1.77 11.10 -5.35
C GLY A 95 1.59 9.77 -4.62
N VAL A 96 1.30 9.78 -3.32
CA VAL A 96 0.97 8.57 -2.56
C VAL A 96 -0.54 8.31 -2.65
N GLU A 97 -0.93 7.10 -3.04
CA GLU A 97 -2.34 6.68 -3.07
C GLU A 97 -2.80 6.20 -1.67
N PRO A 98 -4.11 6.35 -1.34
CA PRO A 98 -4.68 5.85 -0.08
C PRO A 98 -4.67 4.32 0.03
N ALA A 99 -4.56 3.61 -1.09
CA ALA A 99 -4.52 2.16 -1.15
C ALA A 99 -3.13 1.69 -1.61
N ASN A 100 -2.73 0.52 -1.13
CA ASN A 100 -1.46 -0.12 -1.47
C ASN A 100 -1.48 -0.80 -2.86
N ASN A 101 -2.51 -0.59 -3.69
CA ASN A 101 -2.71 -1.26 -4.98
C ASN A 101 -1.49 -1.18 -5.90
N SER A 102 -0.80 -0.03 -5.93
CA SER A 102 0.43 0.13 -6.72
C SER A 102 1.53 -0.82 -6.24
N ALA A 103 1.79 -0.84 -4.93
CA ALA A 103 2.79 -1.72 -4.31
C ALA A 103 2.41 -3.20 -4.47
N GLU A 104 1.14 -3.57 -4.26
CA GLU A 104 0.68 -4.94 -4.45
C GLU A 104 0.83 -5.41 -5.90
N ARG A 105 0.45 -4.57 -6.88
CA ARG A 105 0.65 -4.89 -8.31
C ARG A 105 2.12 -5.07 -8.65
N ALA A 106 2.99 -4.22 -8.13
CA ALA A 106 4.43 -4.32 -8.34
C ALA A 106 5.01 -5.64 -7.79
N LEU A 107 4.56 -6.07 -6.61
CA LEU A 107 5.03 -7.30 -5.98
C LEU A 107 4.40 -8.57 -6.54
N ARG A 108 3.22 -8.47 -7.18
CA ARG A 108 2.42 -9.62 -7.62
C ARG A 108 3.19 -10.61 -8.49
N ALA A 109 3.98 -10.12 -9.44
CA ALA A 109 4.75 -10.96 -10.34
C ALA A 109 5.80 -11.81 -9.58
N ALA A 110 6.51 -11.20 -8.63
CA ALA A 110 7.50 -11.89 -7.81
C ALA A 110 6.85 -12.94 -6.89
N VAL A 111 5.69 -12.62 -6.30
CA VAL A 111 4.93 -13.56 -5.45
C VAL A 111 4.44 -14.76 -6.25
N ILE A 112 3.85 -14.53 -7.44
CA ILE A 112 3.39 -15.61 -8.33
C ILE A 112 4.57 -16.50 -8.74
N TRP A 113 5.67 -15.89 -9.19
CA TRP A 113 6.88 -16.63 -9.57
C TRP A 113 7.41 -17.49 -8.41
N ARG A 114 7.54 -16.93 -7.21
CA ARG A 114 8.02 -17.70 -6.04
C ARG A 114 7.11 -18.89 -5.74
N LYS A 115 5.79 -18.70 -5.84
CA LYS A 115 4.81 -19.76 -5.58
C LYS A 115 4.84 -20.86 -6.64
N ALA A 116 4.98 -20.50 -7.93
CA ALA A 116 4.95 -21.46 -9.04
C ALA A 116 6.31 -22.15 -9.29
N SER A 117 7.42 -21.47 -9.01
CA SER A 117 8.77 -21.92 -9.34
C SER A 117 9.64 -22.19 -8.11
N PHE A 118 9.05 -22.21 -6.90
CA PHE A 118 9.73 -22.43 -5.61
C PHE A 118 10.84 -21.41 -5.25
N GLY A 119 10.97 -20.34 -6.03
CA GLY A 119 11.98 -19.32 -5.82
C GLY A 119 13.41 -19.76 -6.17
N ALA A 120 14.39 -18.93 -5.82
CA ALA A 120 15.80 -19.26 -6.01
C ALA A 120 16.36 -19.98 -4.78
N GLN A 121 17.16 -21.02 -5.02
CA GLN A 121 17.79 -21.84 -3.97
C GLN A 121 19.19 -21.37 -3.58
N SER A 122 19.63 -20.21 -4.07
CA SER A 122 20.93 -19.63 -3.75
C SER A 122 20.84 -18.11 -3.61
N GLN A 123 21.76 -17.54 -2.82
CA GLN A 123 21.83 -16.08 -2.64
C GLN A 123 22.05 -15.36 -3.98
N ARG A 124 22.92 -15.90 -4.84
CA ARG A 124 23.15 -15.36 -6.19
C ARG A 124 21.87 -15.38 -7.05
N GLY A 125 21.13 -16.49 -7.02
CA GLY A 125 19.87 -16.60 -7.76
C GLY A 125 18.83 -15.61 -7.25
N SER A 126 18.70 -15.46 -5.93
CA SER A 126 17.79 -14.49 -5.31
C SER A 126 18.14 -13.06 -5.70
N GLN A 127 19.42 -12.69 -5.67
CA GLN A 127 19.87 -11.36 -6.10
C GLN A 127 19.58 -11.10 -7.58
N PHE A 128 19.79 -12.10 -8.44
CA PHE A 128 19.47 -12.00 -9.86
C PHE A 128 17.98 -11.74 -10.07
N VAL A 129 17.10 -12.55 -9.47
CA VAL A 129 15.65 -12.38 -9.62
C VAL A 129 15.17 -11.05 -9.08
N VAL A 130 15.65 -10.63 -7.91
CA VAL A 130 15.29 -9.32 -7.34
C VAL A 130 15.68 -8.19 -8.30
N ARG A 131 16.89 -8.20 -8.87
CA ARG A 131 17.33 -7.17 -9.81
C ARG A 131 16.48 -7.16 -11.09
N VAL A 132 16.24 -8.32 -11.70
CA VAL A 132 15.43 -8.43 -12.93
C VAL A 132 13.99 -7.98 -12.68
N MET A 133 13.37 -8.42 -11.58
CA MET A 133 12.01 -8.01 -11.23
C MET A 133 11.92 -6.51 -10.95
N THR A 134 12.90 -5.92 -10.25
CA THR A 134 12.96 -4.47 -10.03
C THR A 134 13.06 -3.70 -11.35
N VAL A 135 13.96 -4.11 -12.24
CA VAL A 135 14.14 -3.45 -13.55
C VAL A 135 12.87 -3.56 -14.39
N THR A 136 12.36 -4.77 -14.58
CA THR A 136 11.17 -5.02 -15.41
C THR A 136 9.92 -4.32 -14.87
N THR A 137 9.70 -4.34 -13.56
CA THR A 137 8.53 -3.70 -12.93
C THR A 137 8.62 -2.18 -13.05
N SER A 138 9.80 -1.60 -12.82
CA SER A 138 10.02 -0.16 -12.94
C SER A 138 9.85 0.32 -14.38
N LEU A 139 10.44 -0.37 -15.36
CA LEU A 139 10.33 0.01 -16.77
C LEU A 139 8.89 -0.11 -17.29
N LYS A 140 8.15 -1.15 -16.88
CA LYS A 140 6.71 -1.27 -17.19
C LYS A 140 5.91 -0.09 -16.62
N ALA A 141 6.16 0.27 -15.36
CA ALA A 141 5.49 1.41 -14.73
C ALA A 141 5.85 2.76 -15.42
N GLN A 142 7.06 2.86 -15.98
CA GLN A 142 7.53 4.03 -16.71
C GLN A 142 7.14 4.03 -18.21
N GLY A 143 6.50 2.97 -18.72
CA GLY A 143 6.21 2.84 -20.15
C GLY A 143 7.43 2.68 -21.05
N ARG A 144 8.58 2.24 -20.50
CA ARG A 144 9.85 2.08 -21.23
C ARG A 144 10.04 0.64 -21.72
N ASN A 145 10.69 0.48 -22.87
CA ASN A 145 11.00 -0.84 -23.42
C ASN A 145 12.05 -1.56 -22.56
N ILE A 146 11.69 -2.77 -22.10
CA ILE A 146 12.51 -3.61 -21.23
C ILE A 146 13.74 -4.14 -21.96
N LEU A 147 13.57 -4.65 -23.19
CA LEU A 147 14.64 -5.28 -23.94
C LEU A 147 15.69 -4.25 -24.34
N ASP A 148 15.25 -3.07 -24.78
CA ASP A 148 16.16 -1.98 -25.14
C ASP A 148 17.00 -1.53 -23.95
N PHE A 149 16.38 -1.38 -22.77
CA PHE A 149 17.10 -1.03 -21.55
C PHE A 149 18.13 -2.10 -21.16
N LEU A 150 17.76 -3.38 -21.19
CA LEU A 150 18.67 -4.48 -20.86
C LEU A 150 19.81 -4.58 -21.88
N ALA A 151 19.55 -4.39 -23.17
CA ALA A 151 20.56 -4.37 -24.20
C ALA A 151 21.58 -3.23 -23.99
N LEU A 152 21.09 -2.02 -23.70
CA LEU A 152 21.93 -0.87 -23.38
C LEU A 152 22.75 -1.08 -22.11
N ALA A 153 22.15 -1.64 -21.05
CA ALA A 153 22.86 -1.95 -19.81
C ALA A 153 23.97 -2.98 -20.03
N CYS A 154 23.72 -4.03 -20.80
CA CYS A 154 24.72 -5.02 -21.18
C CYS A 154 25.85 -4.41 -22.03
N LEU A 155 25.51 -3.56 -23.01
CA LEU A 155 26.49 -2.88 -23.85
C LEU A 155 27.39 -1.95 -23.02
N ALA A 156 26.80 -1.17 -22.13
CA ALA A 156 27.53 -0.27 -21.24
C ALA A 156 28.53 -1.05 -20.35
N ALA A 157 28.07 -2.14 -19.73
CA ALA A 157 28.92 -3.00 -18.91
C ALA A 157 30.11 -3.60 -19.69
N ARG A 158 29.91 -4.01 -20.94
CA ARG A 158 31.01 -4.55 -21.78
C ARG A 158 31.99 -3.49 -22.27
N THR A 159 31.53 -2.26 -22.46
CA THR A 159 32.33 -1.18 -23.04
C THR A 159 32.91 -0.23 -22.00
N GLY A 160 32.68 -0.49 -20.71
CA GLY A 160 33.12 0.38 -19.61
C GLY A 160 32.41 1.74 -19.59
N LYS A 161 31.26 1.86 -20.26
CA LYS A 161 30.45 3.09 -20.27
C LYS A 161 29.47 3.11 -19.11
N GLU A 162 28.93 4.29 -18.82
CA GLU A 162 27.90 4.46 -17.81
C GLU A 162 26.59 3.73 -18.21
N PRO A 163 25.99 2.92 -17.33
CA PRO A 163 24.74 2.21 -17.63
C PRO A 163 23.54 3.17 -17.69
N PRO A 164 22.48 2.81 -18.44
CA PRO A 164 21.27 3.63 -18.49
C PRO A 164 20.60 3.69 -17.10
N SER A 165 20.11 4.88 -16.73
CA SER A 165 19.42 5.06 -15.45
C SER A 165 18.05 4.39 -15.44
N LEU A 166 17.77 3.65 -14.37
CA LEU A 166 16.45 3.09 -14.10
C LEU A 166 15.48 4.15 -13.55
N LEU A 167 16.00 5.22 -12.94
CA LEU A 167 15.17 6.32 -12.47
C LEU A 167 14.73 7.17 -13.68
N PRO A 168 13.48 7.66 -13.71
CA PRO A 168 13.05 8.61 -14.72
C PRO A 168 13.95 9.85 -14.66
N GLN A 169 14.39 10.35 -15.80
CA GLN A 169 15.00 11.68 -15.90
C GLN A 169 13.86 12.68 -15.68
N GLN A 170 13.94 13.51 -14.64
CA GLN A 170 12.88 14.48 -14.35
C GLN A 170 12.74 15.45 -15.54
N GLN A 171 11.64 15.35 -16.28
CA GLN A 171 11.19 16.42 -17.15
C GLN A 171 10.43 17.40 -16.26
N TYR A 172 11.02 18.58 -16.05
CA TYR A 172 10.37 19.73 -15.42
C TYR A 172 9.30 20.29 -16.36
#